data_AF-A0A1F7LHB7-F1
#
_entry.id   AF-A0A1F7LHB7-F1
#
_cell.length_a   1.000
_cell.length_b   1.000
_cell.length_c   1.000
_cell.angle_alpha   90.00
_cell.angle_beta   90.00
_cell.angle_gamma   90.00
#
_symmetry.space_group_name_H-M   'P 1'
#
loop_
_entity.id
_entity.type
_entity.pdbx_description
1 polymer ?
#
loop_
_entity_poly.entity_id
_entity_poly.type
_entity_poly.pdbx_seq_one_letter_code
_entity_poly.pdbx_strand_id
1 'polypeptide(L)'
;MVVSDDLLMGAITQHYGLEESALLALRAGVDVLLISQNSVKNEPRAAARVVAAIALALKEWRLSRKTVRAALERVSALRARLAP
;
A
#
# COMPACT_ATOMS: atom_id res chain seq x y z
N MET A 1 -6.83 1.57 -12.75
CA MET A 1 -6.33 1.18 -11.42
C MET A 1 -4.85 0.96 -11.56
N VAL A 2 -4.04 1.45 -10.62
CA VAL A 2 -2.59 1.32 -10.63
C VAL A 2 -2.17 0.39 -9.48
N VAL A 3 -1.36 -0.61 -9.79
CA VAL A 3 -0.82 -1.56 -8.82
C VAL A 3 0.69 -1.34 -8.79
N SER A 4 1.29 -1.22 -7.61
CA SER A 4 2.76 -1.18 -7.52
C SER A 4 3.36 -2.53 -7.88
N ASP A 5 4.66 -2.56 -8.20
CA ASP A 5 5.44 -3.78 -8.03
C ASP A 5 5.67 -4.07 -6.53
N ASP A 6 6.35 -5.16 -6.20
CA ASP A 6 6.62 -5.58 -4.82
C ASP A 6 7.45 -4.53 -4.04
N LEU A 7 6.88 -4.02 -2.95
CA LEU A 7 7.51 -3.02 -2.10
C LEU A 7 8.72 -3.54 -1.32
N LEU A 8 8.91 -4.87 -1.27
CA LEU A 8 10.07 -5.50 -0.65
C LEU A 8 11.24 -5.72 -1.62
N MET A 9 11.13 -5.27 -2.88
CA MET A 9 12.25 -5.31 -3.82
C MET A 9 13.43 -4.48 -3.33
N GLY A 10 14.64 -5.00 -3.54
CA GLY A 10 15.89 -4.36 -3.13
C GLY A 10 16.04 -2.92 -3.61
N ALA A 11 15.60 -2.61 -4.84
CA ALA A 11 15.64 -1.27 -5.39
C ALA A 11 14.80 -0.24 -4.61
N ILE A 12 13.78 -0.68 -3.87
CA ILE A 12 12.97 0.18 -3.00
C ILE A 12 13.57 0.17 -1.58
N THR A 13 13.82 -1.01 -1.02
CA THR A 13 14.25 -1.19 0.37
C THR A 13 15.66 -0.66 0.67
N GLN A 14 16.49 -0.47 -0.36
CA GLN A 14 17.81 0.17 -0.24
C GLN A 14 17.74 1.69 0.00
N HIS A 15 16.63 2.33 -0.36
CA HIS A 15 16.48 3.79 -0.29
C HIS A 15 15.40 4.24 0.70
N TYR A 16 14.38 3.43 0.91
CA TYR A 16 13.23 3.77 1.74
C TYR A 16 12.82 2.59 2.62
N GLY A 17 12.33 2.89 3.84
CA GLY A 17 11.66 1.88 4.67
C GLY A 17 10.36 1.40 4.00
N LEU A 18 9.90 0.19 4.35
CA LEU A 18 8.67 -0.39 3.81
C LEU A 18 7.45 0.52 4.06
N GLU A 19 7.31 1.02 5.28
CA GLU A 19 6.21 1.91 5.69
C GLU A 19 6.24 3.23 4.91
N GLU A 20 7.42 3.83 4.75
CA GLU A 20 7.59 5.08 4.00
C GLU A 20 7.27 4.88 2.52
N SER A 21 7.79 3.81 1.93
CA SER A 21 7.54 3.43 0.53
C SER A 21 6.05 3.27 0.25
N ALA A 22 5.32 2.63 1.18
CA ALA A 22 3.87 2.48 1.08
C ALA A 22 3.16 3.84 1.08
N LEU A 23 3.55 4.77 1.96
CA LEU A 23 2.97 6.12 2.01
C LEU A 23 3.28 6.92 0.75
N LEU A 24 4.51 6.84 0.24
CA LEU A 24 4.94 7.51 -0.99
C LEU A 24 4.17 6.96 -2.21
N ALA A 25 4.03 5.64 -2.33
CA ALA A 25 3.26 5.01 -3.40
C ALA A 25 1.80 5.47 -3.41
N LEU A 26 1.15 5.52 -2.24
CA LEU A 26 -0.23 6.03 -2.13
C LEU A 26 -0.34 7.50 -2.53
N ARG A 27 0.64 8.35 -2.15
CA ARG A 27 0.68 9.75 -2.59
C ARG A 27 0.88 9.89 -4.09
N ALA A 28 1.64 8.99 -4.70
CA ALA A 28 1.87 8.94 -6.14
C ALA A 28 0.63 8.43 -6.93
N GLY A 29 -0.43 8.00 -6.24
CA GLY A 29 -1.67 7.56 -6.86
C GLY A 29 -1.76 6.05 -7.12
N VAL A 30 -0.87 5.25 -6.51
CA VAL A 30 -1.02 3.78 -6.49
C VAL A 30 -2.28 3.40 -5.73
N ASP A 31 -3.05 2.47 -6.29
CA ASP A 31 -4.31 1.98 -5.70
C ASP A 31 -4.13 0.72 -4.86
N VAL A 32 -3.20 -0.14 -5.26
CA VAL A 32 -2.91 -1.43 -4.61
C VAL A 32 -1.40 -1.56 -4.42
N LEU A 33 -1.00 -1.80 -3.17
CA LEU A 33 0.38 -2.05 -2.80
C LEU A 33 0.65 -3.56 -2.81
N LEU A 34 1.63 -4.01 -3.60
CA LEU A 34 2.08 -5.40 -3.58
C LEU A 34 3.17 -5.61 -2.53
N ILE A 35 3.00 -6.67 -1.73
CA ILE A 35 3.97 -7.14 -0.75
C ILE A 35 4.04 -8.65 -0.89
N SER A 36 5.00 -9.15 -1.66
CA SER A 36 5.05 -10.57 -2.04
C SER A 36 5.63 -11.46 -0.93
N GLN A 37 6.60 -10.93 -0.16
CA GLN A 37 7.34 -11.71 0.85
C GLN A 37 6.78 -11.57 2.27
N ASN A 38 5.46 -11.41 2.41
CA ASN A 38 4.77 -11.30 3.68
C ASN A 38 4.63 -12.67 4.40
N SER A 39 5.76 -13.25 4.80
CA SER A 39 5.84 -14.56 5.44
C SER A 39 6.67 -14.51 6.73
N VAL A 40 6.42 -15.46 7.64
CA VAL A 40 7.15 -15.56 8.92
C VAL A 40 8.66 -15.75 8.74
N LYS A 41 9.09 -16.32 7.60
CA LYS A 41 10.51 -16.59 7.32
C LYS A 41 11.25 -15.39 6.73
N ASN A 42 10.56 -14.50 6.03
CA ASN A 42 11.18 -13.38 5.31
C ASN A 42 10.89 -12.07 6.02
N GLU A 43 9.64 -11.61 5.97
CA GLU A 43 9.19 -10.36 6.58
C GLU A 43 7.87 -10.58 7.32
N PRO A 44 7.93 -11.03 8.59
CA PRO A 44 6.73 -11.31 9.37
C PRO A 44 5.89 -10.05 9.51
N ARG A 45 4.63 -10.14 9.12
CA ARG A 45 3.63 -9.07 9.33
C ARG A 45 3.93 -7.77 8.55
N ALA A 46 4.71 -7.81 7.46
CA ALA A 46 4.96 -6.66 6.59
C ALA A 46 3.67 -5.93 6.19
N ALA A 47 2.66 -6.67 5.73
CA ALA A 47 1.37 -6.09 5.35
C ALA A 47 0.67 -5.42 6.54
N ALA A 48 0.71 -6.02 7.73
CA ALA A 48 0.10 -5.44 8.92
C ALA A 48 0.82 -4.17 9.39
N ARG A 49 2.16 -4.14 9.31
CA ARG A 49 2.97 -2.94 9.58
C ARG A 49 2.61 -1.80 8.64
N VAL A 50 2.47 -2.09 7.34
CA VAL A 50 2.03 -1.11 6.34
C VAL A 50 0.64 -0.57 6.65
N VAL A 51 -0.32 -1.44 6.98
CA VAL A 51 -1.68 -1.01 7.37
C VAL A 51 -1.64 -0.12 8.61
N ALA A 52 -0.85 -0.46 9.63
CA ALA A 52 -0.68 0.34 10.84
C ALA A 52 -0.06 1.72 10.52
N ALA A 53 0.96 1.77 9.66
CA ALA A 53 1.59 3.01 9.22
C ALA A 53 0.63 3.91 8.44
N ILE A 54 -0.19 3.34 7.55
CA ILE A 54 -1.24 4.07 6.82
C ILE A 54 -2.27 4.64 7.81
N ALA A 55 -2.73 3.83 8.77
CA ALA A 55 -3.69 4.27 9.78
C ALA A 55 -3.14 5.43 10.64
N LEU A 56 -1.87 5.34 11.06
CA LEU A 56 -1.18 6.41 11.78
C LEU A 56 -1.06 7.67 10.92
N ALA A 57 -0.62 7.54 9.67
CA ALA A 57 -0.48 8.67 8.75
C ALA A 57 -1.82 9.37 8.45
N LEU A 58 -2.94 8.63 8.40
CA LEU A 58 -4.28 9.20 8.29
C LEU A 58 -4.71 9.94 9.57
N LYS A 59 -4.35 9.42 10.75
CA LYS A 59 -4.63 10.05 12.05
C LYS A 59 -3.85 11.35 12.22
N GLU A 60 -2.59 11.36 11.79
CA GLU A 60 -1.67 12.50 11.87
C GLU A 60 -1.82 13.49 10.71
N TRP A 61 -2.82 13.31 9.84
CA TRP A 61 -3.03 14.14 8.64
C TRP A 61 -1.85 14.17 7.65
N ARG A 62 -0.89 13.24 7.79
CA ARG A 62 0.20 13.08 6.84
C ARG A 62 -0.35 12.52 5.52
N LEU A 63 -1.29 11.58 5.55
CA LEU A 63 -1.95 11.03 4.37
C LEU A 63 -3.39 11.54 4.27
N SER A 64 -3.82 11.93 3.07
CA SER A 64 -5.20 12.38 2.87
C SER A 64 -6.17 11.20 2.83
N ARG A 65 -7.25 11.31 3.61
CA ARG A 65 -8.38 10.35 3.55
C ARG A 65 -8.98 10.26 2.14
N LYS A 66 -8.96 11.35 1.37
CA LYS A 66 -9.45 11.39 -0.01
C LYS A 66 -8.62 10.47 -0.92
N THR A 67 -7.30 10.43 -0.73
CA THR A 67 -6.39 9.56 -1.50
C THR A 67 -6.75 8.09 -1.30
N VAL A 68 -6.86 7.64 -0.06
CA VAL A 68 -7.19 6.25 0.26
C VAL A 68 -8.60 5.89 -0.20
N ARG A 69 -9.58 6.79 -0.01
CA ARG A 69 -10.96 6.55 -0.46
C ARG A 69 -11.04 6.38 -1.98
N ALA A 70 -10.38 7.25 -2.75
CA ALA A 70 -10.39 7.17 -4.21
C ALA A 70 -9.75 5.87 -4.72
N ALA A 71 -8.68 5.39 -4.08
CA ALA A 71 -8.08 4.09 -4.38
C ALA A 71 -9.06 2.94 -4.11
N LEU A 72 -9.71 2.93 -2.95
CA LEU A 72 -10.70 1.92 -2.57
C LEU A 72 -11.91 1.90 -3.53
N GLU A 73 -12.40 3.07 -3.95
CA GLU A 73 -13.48 3.19 -4.94
C GLU A 73 -13.08 2.55 -6.28
N ARG A 74 -11.87 2.80 -6.77
CA ARG A 74 -11.36 2.18 -8.00
C ARG A 74 -11.21 0.66 -7.87
N VAL A 75 -10.73 0.17 -6.72
CA VAL A 75 -10.62 -1.27 -6.43
C VAL A 75 -12.01 -1.92 -6.38
N SER A 76 -12.98 -1.28 -5.73
CA SER A 76 -14.35 -1.76 -5.64
C SER A 76 -15.02 -1.81 -7.02
N ALA A 77 -14.86 -0.77 -7.83
CA ALA A 77 -15.37 -0.73 -9.20
C ALA A 77 -14.78 -1.84 -10.07
N LEU A 78 -13.48 -2.15 -9.93
CA LEU A 78 -12.87 -3.29 -10.62
C LEU A 78 -13.47 -4.62 -10.15
N ARG A 79 -13.60 -4.83 -8.84
CA ARG A 79 -14.20 -6.06 -8.29
C ARG A 79 -15.62 -6.28 -8.78
N ALA A 80 -16.45 -5.23 -8.80
CA ALA A 80 -17.82 -5.30 -9.29
C ALA A 80 -17.91 -5.70 -10.77
N ARG A 81 -16.95 -5.29 -11.60
CA ARG A 81 -16.86 -5.69 -13.02
C ARG A 81 -16.40 -7.14 -13.23
N LEU A 82 -15.74 -7.73 -12.25
CA LEU A 82 -15.20 -9.09 -12.30
C LEU A 82 -16.05 -10.10 -11.53
N ALA A 83 -17.01 -9.63 -10.72
CA ALA A 83 -17.97 -10.49 -10.05
C ALA A 83 -18.89 -11.14 -11.10
N PRO A 84 -19.13 -12.47 -11.01
CA PRO A 84 -20.01 -13.18 -11.94
C PRO A 84 -21.47 -12.74 -11.83
#